data_AF-A0A2H0TDC9-F1
#
_entry.id   AF-A0A2H0TDC9-F1
#
_cell.length_a   1.000
_cell.length_b   1.000
_cell.length_c   1.000
_cell.angle_alpha   90.00
_cell.angle_beta   90.00
_cell.angle_gamma   90.00
#
_symmetry.space_group_name_H-M   'P 1'
#
loop_
_entity.id
_entity.type
_entity.pdbx_description
1 polymer ?
#
loop_
_entity_poly.entity_id
_entity_poly.type
_entity_poly.pdbx_seq_one_letter_code
_entity_poly.pdbx_strand_id
1 'polypeptide(L)'
;MHILPATFSYVYWLYREGVGAFFRAWMNYHWFVYHFFSVPVLARTMFAPWRRMQEAGARGFDPEKIAERIIINSVLRITGFVIRFVFLLTAIASECALFVVGCILFLYFITSPVSVPATFITGVLLLL
;
A
#
# COMPACT_ATOMS: atom_id res chain seq x y z
N MET A 1 38.74 0.06 19.63
CA MET A 1 37.83 -0.48 18.59
C MET A 1 38.54 -1.67 17.96
N HIS A 2 38.26 -2.87 18.48
CA HIS A 2 38.94 -4.09 18.04
C HIS A 2 38.52 -4.44 16.60
N ILE A 3 39.53 -4.79 15.82
CA ILE A 3 39.51 -5.18 14.42
C ILE A 3 38.76 -6.52 14.32
N LEU A 4 37.42 -6.48 14.38
CA LEU A 4 36.64 -7.64 13.98
C LEU A 4 36.72 -7.72 12.44
N PRO A 5 36.85 -8.93 11.87
CA PRO A 5 36.76 -9.10 10.43
C PRO A 5 35.44 -8.48 9.93
N ALA A 6 35.45 -7.89 8.73
CA ALA A 6 34.31 -7.16 8.19
C ALA A 6 32.99 -7.97 8.27
N THR A 7 33.07 -9.30 8.10
CA THR A 7 31.95 -10.23 8.25
C THR A 7 31.35 -10.26 9.66
N PHE A 8 32.16 -10.32 10.71
CA PHE A 8 31.69 -10.30 12.10
C PHE A 8 31.07 -8.95 12.46
N SER A 9 31.66 -7.85 11.98
CA SER A 9 31.09 -6.52 12.20
C SER A 9 29.73 -6.36 11.52
N TYR A 10 29.57 -6.94 10.32
CA TYR A 10 28.31 -6.95 9.58
C TYR A 10 27.24 -7.80 10.29
N VAL A 11 27.58 -9.02 10.70
CA VAL A 11 26.66 -9.91 11.44
C VAL A 11 26.23 -9.27 12.76
N TYR A 12 27.17 -8.65 13.48
CA TYR A 12 26.86 -7.93 14.72
C TYR A 12 25.90 -6.77 14.47
N TRP A 13 26.13 -5.97 13.42
CA TRP A 13 25.23 -4.90 13.03
C TRP A 13 23.85 -5.42 12.62
N LEU A 14 23.80 -6.50 11.83
CA LEU A 14 22.58 -7.11 11.32
C LEU A 14 21.60 -7.42 12.46
N TYR A 15 22.07 -8.12 13.48
CA TYR A 15 21.23 -8.53 14.61
C TYR A 15 20.98 -7.43 15.64
N ARG A 16 21.79 -6.35 15.67
CA ARG A 16 21.64 -5.26 16.64
C ARG A 16 20.79 -4.11 16.12
N GLU A 17 21.18 -3.55 14.99
CA GLU A 17 20.60 -2.31 14.43
C GLU A 17 19.92 -2.55 13.09
N GLY A 18 20.43 -3.50 12.30
CA GLY A 18 19.96 -3.82 10.96
C GLY A 18 18.50 -4.27 10.94
N VAL A 19 18.10 -5.21 11.82
CA VAL A 19 16.70 -5.65 11.94
C VAL A 19 15.78 -4.46 12.26
N GLY A 20 16.16 -3.61 13.21
CA GLY A 20 15.38 -2.41 13.54
C GLY A 20 15.29 -1.42 12.38
N ALA A 21 16.39 -1.23 11.64
CA ALA A 21 16.40 -0.38 10.45
C ALA A 21 15.51 -0.93 9.34
N PHE A 22 15.52 -2.25 9.12
CA PHE A 22 14.63 -2.92 8.18
C PHE A 22 13.16 -2.69 8.53
N PHE A 23 12.76 -2.96 9.78
CA PHE A 23 11.37 -2.76 10.21
C PHE A 23 10.93 -1.30 10.12
N ARG A 24 11.81 -0.34 10.42
CA ARG A 24 11.51 1.10 10.21
C ARG A 24 11.25 1.41 8.74
N ALA A 25 12.12 0.94 7.84
CA ALA A 25 11.93 1.12 6.41
C ALA A 25 10.64 0.45 5.92
N TRP A 26 10.38 -0.78 6.37
CA TRP A 26 9.18 -1.53 6.00
C TRP A 26 7.90 -0.83 6.45
N MET A 27 7.87 -0.32 7.69
CA MET A 27 6.75 0.46 8.20
C MET A 27 6.56 1.78 7.45
N ASN A 28 7.64 2.43 7.01
CA ASN A 28 7.55 3.64 6.19
C ASN A 28 6.89 3.36 4.82
N TYR A 29 7.16 2.20 4.22
CA TYR A 29 6.46 1.81 2.99
C TYR A 29 4.98 1.54 3.22
N HIS A 30 4.60 0.86 4.31
CA HIS A 30 3.19 0.67 4.67
C HIS A 30 2.49 2.02 4.91
N TRP A 31 3.15 2.91 5.64
CA TRP A 31 2.68 4.27 5.84
C TRP A 31 2.52 5.02 4.50
N PHE A 32 3.48 4.88 3.58
CA PHE A 32 3.40 5.48 2.25
C PHE A 32 2.18 4.96 1.48
N VAL A 33 1.96 3.64 1.42
CA VAL A 33 0.81 3.06 0.69
C VAL A 33 -0.51 3.55 1.30
N TYR A 34 -0.62 3.55 2.62
CA TYR A 34 -1.78 4.08 3.33
C TYR A 34 -2.10 5.56 2.98
N HIS A 35 -1.07 6.40 2.84
CA HIS A 35 -1.22 7.82 2.48
C HIS A 35 -1.43 8.03 0.99
N PHE A 36 -0.73 7.29 0.14
CA PHE A 36 -0.81 7.38 -1.32
C PHE A 36 -2.22 7.10 -1.81
N PHE A 37 -2.88 6.05 -1.29
CA PHE A 37 -4.27 5.74 -1.61
C PHE A 37 -5.28 6.57 -0.81
N SER A 38 -4.83 7.45 0.10
CA SER A 38 -5.70 8.25 0.98
C SER A 38 -6.79 7.40 1.64
N VAL A 39 -6.43 6.19 2.08
CA VAL A 39 -7.35 5.17 2.64
C VAL A 39 -8.37 5.75 3.63
N PRO A 40 -8.00 6.61 4.61
CA PRO A 40 -8.98 7.15 5.54
C PRO A 40 -9.99 8.11 4.90
N VAL A 41 -9.60 8.85 3.85
CA VAL A 41 -10.52 9.71 3.08
C VAL A 41 -11.43 8.86 2.22
N LEU A 42 -10.89 7.84 1.56
CA LEU A 42 -11.66 6.89 0.77
C LEU A 42 -12.74 6.20 1.63
N ALA A 43 -12.34 5.65 2.78
CA ALA A 43 -13.26 4.97 3.71
C ALA A 43 -14.35 5.92 4.26
N ARG A 44 -14.00 7.16 4.62
CA ARG A 44 -14.98 8.16 5.08
C ARG A 44 -15.94 8.60 3.98
N THR A 45 -15.46 8.75 2.75
CA THR A 45 -16.28 9.23 1.62
C THR A 45 -17.14 8.14 0.99
N MET A 46 -16.95 6.86 1.32
CA MET A 46 -17.88 5.79 0.95
C MET A 46 -19.24 5.91 1.66
N PHE A 47 -19.27 6.47 2.87
CA PHE A 47 -20.50 6.61 3.67
C PHE A 47 -20.89 8.07 3.97
N ALA A 48 -20.14 9.04 3.45
CA ALA A 48 -20.43 10.45 3.70
C ALA A 48 -21.80 10.85 3.11
N PRO A 49 -22.68 11.51 3.89
CA PRO A 49 -24.00 11.89 3.43
C PRO A 49 -23.93 12.96 2.33
N TRP A 50 -24.52 12.65 1.17
CA TRP A 50 -24.53 13.50 -0.03
C TRP A 50 -25.47 14.72 0.13
N ARG A 51 -25.03 15.76 0.85
CA ARG A 51 -25.85 16.95 1.12
C ARG A 51 -25.83 18.06 0.06
N ARG A 52 -25.33 17.85 -1.17
CA ARG A 52 -25.09 18.98 -2.10
C ARG A 52 -25.51 18.85 -3.57
N MET A 53 -26.37 17.90 -3.92
CA MET A 53 -27.08 17.95 -5.22
C MET A 53 -28.55 18.30 -5.05
N GLN A 54 -28.88 19.14 -4.07
CA GLN A 54 -30.15 19.85 -4.09
C GLN A 54 -29.95 21.07 -4.99
N GLU A 55 -30.09 20.87 -6.30
CA GLU A 55 -30.58 21.97 -7.13
C GLU A 55 -31.86 22.47 -6.48
N ALA A 56 -31.82 23.74 -6.07
CA ALA A 56 -32.92 24.49 -5.47
C ALA A 56 -34.24 24.03 -6.10
N GLY A 57 -35.15 23.56 -5.24
CA GLY A 57 -36.34 22.82 -5.64
C GLY A 57 -37.05 23.49 -6.82
N ALA A 58 -37.33 22.70 -7.86
CA ALA A 58 -38.29 23.12 -8.86
C ALA A 58 -39.59 23.50 -8.12
N ARG A 59 -40.04 24.75 -8.28
CA ARG A 59 -41.37 25.16 -7.83
C ARG A 59 -42.41 24.41 -8.67
N GLY A 60 -42.97 23.33 -8.13
CA GLY A 60 -44.04 22.54 -8.78
C GLY A 60 -43.78 21.02 -8.76
N PHE A 61 -44.85 20.22 -8.82
CA PHE A 61 -44.79 18.77 -8.92
C PHE A 61 -44.65 18.37 -10.40
N ASP A 62 -43.40 18.28 -10.87
CA ASP A 62 -43.06 17.91 -12.25
C ASP A 62 -42.43 16.50 -12.25
N PRO A 63 -43.21 15.44 -12.53
CA PRO A 63 -42.74 14.05 -12.43
C PRO A 63 -41.62 13.72 -13.43
N GLU A 64 -41.54 14.43 -14.56
CA GLU A 64 -40.45 14.25 -15.54
C GLU A 64 -39.11 14.69 -14.94
N LYS A 65 -39.08 15.89 -14.33
CA LYS A 65 -37.88 16.40 -13.64
C LYS A 65 -37.49 15.58 -12.42
N ILE A 66 -38.46 14.96 -11.74
CA ILE A 66 -38.18 14.05 -10.62
C ILE A 66 -37.49 12.78 -11.13
N ALA A 67 -38.00 12.18 -12.21
CA ALA A 67 -37.41 10.98 -12.81
C ALA A 67 -35.98 11.26 -13.33
N GLU A 68 -35.79 12.37 -14.04
CA GLU A 68 -34.48 12.81 -14.52
C GLU A 68 -33.47 12.96 -13.37
N ARG A 69 -33.85 13.64 -12.28
CA ARG A 69 -33.01 13.79 -11.08
C ARG A 69 -32.65 12.45 -10.44
N ILE A 70 -33.59 11.51 -10.36
CA ILE A 70 -33.34 10.17 -9.80
C ILE A 70 -32.32 9.42 -10.65
N ILE A 71 -32.48 9.45 -11.98
CA ILE A 71 -31.58 8.75 -12.92
C ILE A 71 -30.17 9.34 -12.83
N ILE A 72 -30.03 10.67 -13.01
CA ILE A 72 -28.73 11.35 -12.99
C ILE A 72 -28.02 11.12 -11.64
N ASN A 73 -28.74 11.29 -10.52
CA ASN A 73 -28.16 11.09 -9.20
C ASN A 73 -27.76 9.62 -8.96
N SER A 74 -28.53 8.66 -9.49
CA SER A 74 -28.19 7.24 -9.38
C SER A 74 -26.95 6.89 -10.19
N VAL A 75 -26.82 7.37 -11.42
CA VAL A 75 -25.64 7.16 -12.26
C VAL A 75 -24.40 7.75 -11.59
N LEU A 76 -24.46 9.02 -11.16
CA LEU A 76 -23.34 9.68 -10.46
C LEU A 76 -22.94 8.96 -9.17
N ARG A 77 -23.90 8.40 -8.43
CA ARG A 77 -23.64 7.59 -7.22
C ARG A 77 -22.94 6.29 -7.55
N ILE A 78 -23.42 5.54 -8.55
CA ILE A 78 -22.83 4.27 -8.96
C ILE A 78 -21.41 4.51 -9.46
N THR A 79 -21.19 5.49 -10.33
CA THR A 79 -19.86 5.81 -10.84
C THR A 79 -18.91 6.19 -9.70
N GLY A 80 -19.33 7.07 -8.78
CA GLY A 80 -18.52 7.45 -7.63
C GLY A 80 -18.23 6.28 -6.68
N PHE A 81 -19.19 5.37 -6.49
CA PHE A 81 -19.00 4.15 -5.70
C PHE A 81 -18.01 3.19 -6.37
N VAL A 82 -18.17 2.93 -7.67
CA VAL A 82 -17.29 2.03 -8.45
C VAL A 82 -15.84 2.53 -8.43
N ILE A 83 -15.62 3.83 -8.67
CA ILE A 83 -14.28 4.42 -8.60
C ILE A 83 -13.66 4.18 -7.22
N ARG A 84 -14.36 4.57 -6.14
CA ARG A 84 -13.86 4.39 -4.77
C ARG A 84 -13.60 2.92 -4.42
N PHE A 85 -14.47 2.02 -4.89
CA PHE A 85 -14.32 0.59 -4.67
C PHE A 85 -13.07 0.04 -5.36
N VAL A 86 -12.82 0.41 -6.62
CA VAL A 86 -11.60 0.02 -7.34
C VAL A 86 -10.35 0.53 -6.62
N PHE A 87 -10.33 1.81 -6.24
CA PHE A 87 -9.20 2.38 -5.49
C PHE A 87 -8.96 1.67 -4.15
N LEU A 88 -10.02 1.31 -3.42
CA LEU A 88 -9.90 0.57 -2.15
C LEU A 88 -9.35 -0.84 -2.39
N LEU A 89 -9.82 -1.55 -3.42
CA LEU A 89 -9.29 -2.87 -3.78
C LEU A 89 -7.81 -2.78 -4.17
N THR A 90 -7.41 -1.79 -4.97
CA THR A 90 -6.01 -1.58 -5.34
C THR A 90 -5.15 -1.26 -4.11
N ALA A 91 -5.65 -0.47 -3.16
CA ALA A 91 -4.94 -0.17 -1.92
C ALA A 91 -4.69 -1.45 -1.09
N ILE A 92 -5.72 -2.28 -0.92
CA ILE A 92 -5.62 -3.55 -0.20
C ILE A 92 -4.65 -4.50 -0.91
N ALA A 93 -4.77 -4.65 -2.22
CA ALA A 93 -3.88 -5.50 -3.00
C ALA A 93 -2.41 -5.04 -2.90
N SER A 94 -2.18 -3.72 -2.95
CA SER A 94 -0.85 -3.12 -2.80
C SER A 94 -0.28 -3.38 -1.41
N GLU A 95 -1.09 -3.27 -0.35
CA GLU A 95 -0.67 -3.57 1.02
C GLU A 95 -0.33 -5.05 1.22
N CYS A 96 -1.16 -5.96 0.70
CA CYS A 96 -0.87 -7.39 0.75
C CYS A 96 0.43 -7.73 0.00
N ALA A 97 0.64 -7.16 -1.19
CA ALA A 97 1.86 -7.34 -1.96
C ALA A 97 3.08 -6.81 -1.21
N LEU A 98 2.98 -5.60 -0.64
CA LEU A 98 4.05 -5.00 0.14
C LEU A 98 4.40 -5.83 1.38
N PHE A 99 3.40 -6.38 2.07
CA PHE A 99 3.61 -7.25 3.21
C PHE A 99 4.36 -8.54 2.81
N VAL A 100 3.93 -9.21 1.74
CA VAL A 100 4.58 -10.45 1.25
C VAL A 100 6.01 -10.17 0.80
N VAL A 101 6.23 -9.13 0.00
CA VAL A 101 7.56 -8.73 -0.47
C VAL A 101 8.45 -8.37 0.73
N GLY A 102 7.94 -7.63 1.71
CA GLY A 102 8.64 -7.31 2.94
C GLY A 102 9.08 -8.55 3.71
N CYS A 103 8.19 -9.54 3.88
CA CYS A 103 8.53 -10.82 4.51
C CYS A 103 9.63 -11.58 3.74
N ILE A 104 9.55 -11.65 2.41
CA ILE A 104 10.57 -12.32 1.58
C ILE A 104 11.92 -11.60 1.71
N LEU A 105 11.93 -10.27 1.60
CA LEU A 105 13.13 -9.45 1.75
C LEU A 105 13.71 -9.56 3.16
N PHE A 106 12.88 -9.70 4.19
CA PHE A 106 13.34 -9.89 5.56
C PHE A 106 14.05 -11.24 5.74
N LEU A 107 13.49 -12.31 5.17
CA LEU A 107 14.14 -13.63 5.18
C LEU A 107 15.48 -13.58 4.44
N TYR A 108 15.52 -12.92 3.27
CA TYR A 108 16.76 -12.70 2.54
C TYR A 108 17.76 -11.86 3.34
N PHE A 109 17.30 -10.83 4.03
CA PHE A 109 18.12 -9.95 4.85
C PHE A 109 18.75 -10.67 6.04
N ILE A 110 18.00 -11.50 6.76
CA ILE A 110 18.54 -12.32 7.87
C ILE A 110 19.54 -13.36 7.37
N THR A 111 19.26 -13.97 6.21
CA THR A 111 20.14 -14.99 5.62
C THR A 111 21.30 -14.41 4.82
N SER A 112 21.36 -13.09 4.64
CA SER A 112 22.39 -12.38 3.86
C SER A 112 23.84 -12.70 4.22
N PRO A 113 24.24 -12.98 5.48
CA PRO A 113 25.62 -13.33 5.78
C PRO A 113 26.08 -14.63 5.09
N VAL A 114 25.12 -15.50 4.73
CA VAL A 114 25.38 -16.79 4.09
C VAL A 114 24.98 -16.76 2.62
N SER A 115 23.80 -16.20 2.28
CA SER A 115 23.27 -16.22 0.93
C SER A 115 24.08 -15.37 -0.05
N VAL A 116 24.67 -14.25 0.41
CA VAL A 116 25.49 -13.39 -0.45
C VAL A 116 26.81 -14.06 -0.84
N PRO A 117 27.63 -14.59 0.10
CA PRO A 117 28.81 -15.35 -0.29
C PRO A 117 28.49 -16.60 -1.12
N ALA A 118 27.41 -17.32 -0.79
CA ALA A 118 27.04 -18.54 -1.50
C ALA A 118 26.68 -18.29 -2.97
N THR A 119 25.90 -17.24 -3.25
CA THR A 119 25.55 -16.87 -4.63
C THR A 119 26.75 -16.39 -5.42
N PHE A 120 27.67 -15.65 -4.79
CA PHE A 120 28.92 -15.23 -5.40
C PHE A 120 29.81 -16.42 -5.79
N ILE A 121 30.04 -17.36 -4.86
CA ILE A 121 30.85 -18.56 -5.12
C ILE A 121 30.22 -19.41 -6.23
N THR A 122 28.90 -19.64 -6.17
CA THR A 122 28.19 -20.43 -7.19
C THR A 122 28.29 -19.76 -8.56
N GLY A 123 28.16 -18.43 -8.63
CA GLY A 123 28.32 -17.69 -9.87
C GLY A 123 29.71 -17.84 -10.47
N VAL A 124 30.77 -17.78 -9.66
CA VAL A 124 32.15 -18.00 -10.12
C VAL A 124 32.34 -19.44 -10.62
N LEU A 125 31.81 -20.43 -9.90
CA LEU A 125 31.92 -21.84 -10.29
C LEU A 125 31.21 -22.15 -11.62
N LEU A 126 30.10 -21.47 -11.92
CA LEU A 126 29.39 -21.63 -13.20
C LEU A 126 30.12 -20.99 -14.39
N LEU A 127 31.04 -20.06 -14.12
CA LEU A 127 31.81 -19.35 -15.16
C LEU A 127 33.15 -20.03 -15.49
N LEU A 128 33.63 -20.93 -14.64
CA LEU A 128 34.85 -21.74 -14.83
C LEU A 128 34.54 -23.04 -15.56
#